data_AF-A0A6A4BE19-F1
#
_entry.id   AF-A0A6A4BE19-F1
#
_cell.length_a   1.000
_cell.length_b   1.000
_cell.length_c   1.000
_cell.angle_alpha   90.00
_cell.angle_beta   90.00
_cell.angle_gamma   90.00
#
_symmetry.space_group_name_H-M   'P 1'
#
loop_
_entity.id
_entity.type
_entity.pdbx_description
1 polymer ?
#
loop_
_entity_poly.entity_id
_entity_poly.type
_entity_poly.pdbx_seq_one_letter_code
_entity_poly.pdbx_strand_id
1 'polypeptide(L)'
;LAMEDFLAELKAGEIAELVLLRPESTSTELNSSSVMDKEVLEEFQMDKEVLEEFQRQRASRMGSEILKNPRDPVYPLVKEFEDVVSKNPPPQLPPDRGIRHEIDLVPGTKYCATRQ
;
A
#
# COMPACT_ATOMS: atom_id res chain seq x y z
N LEU A 1 18.80 25.92 7.51
CA LEU A 1 18.81 24.75 8.42
C LEU A 1 19.72 23.71 7.78
N ALA A 2 20.68 23.14 8.51
CA ALA A 2 21.43 22.01 7.96
C ALA A 2 20.48 20.82 7.79
N MET A 3 20.77 19.89 6.88
CA MET A 3 19.90 18.73 6.63
C MET A 3 19.76 17.87 7.90
N GLU A 4 20.83 17.82 8.70
CA GLU A 4 20.86 17.10 9.97
C GLU A 4 19.91 17.73 11.01
N ASP A 5 19.89 19.06 11.11
CA ASP A 5 19.00 19.80 12.01
C ASP A 5 17.53 19.64 11.59
N PHE A 6 17.25 19.71 10.28
CA PHE A 6 15.92 19.49 9.73
C PHE A 6 15.37 18.10 10.09
N LEU A 7 16.19 17.06 9.95
CA LEU A 7 15.79 15.70 10.30
C LEU A 7 15.58 15.51 11.81
N ALA A 8 16.33 16.23 12.64
CA ALA A 8 16.17 16.20 14.10
C ALA A 8 14.83 16.83 14.51
N GLU A 9 14.52 18.02 13.99
CA GLU A 9 13.25 18.73 14.25
C GLU A 9 12.04 17.95 13.74
N LEU A 10 12.15 17.32 12.56
CA LEU A 10 11.10 16.47 12.01
C LEU A 10 10.79 15.28 12.93
N LYS A 11 11.84 14.60 13.43
CA LYS A 11 11.70 13.46 14.35
C LYS A 11 11.19 13.87 15.73
N ALA A 12 11.55 15.07 16.18
CA ALA A 12 11.05 15.64 17.42
C ALA A 12 9.59 16.10 17.33
N GLY A 13 9.01 16.14 16.12
CA GLY A 13 7.65 16.63 15.88
C GLY A 13 7.55 18.16 16.00
N GLU A 14 8.69 18.86 15.92
CA GLU A 14 8.77 20.32 16.04
C GLU A 14 8.35 21.02 14.73
N ILE A 15 8.30 20.27 13.63
CA ILE A 15 7.80 20.74 12.33
C ILE A 15 6.30 20.47 12.25
N ALA A 16 5.48 21.51 12.39
CA ALA A 16 4.03 21.42 12.33
C ALA A 16 3.48 21.21 10.90
N GLU A 17 4.16 21.74 9.89
CA GLU A 17 3.72 21.67 8.49
C GLU A 17 4.94 21.63 7.55
N LEU A 18 4.86 20.80 6.51
CA LEU A 18 5.87 20.69 5.46
C LEU A 18 5.21 20.96 4.11
N VAL A 19 5.65 22.02 3.44
CA VAL A 19 5.17 22.38 2.09
C VAL A 19 6.24 22.03 1.07
N LEU A 20 5.94 21.08 0.19
CA LEU A 20 6.79 20.75 -0.96
C LEU A 20 6.34 21.60 -2.16
N LEU A 21 7.14 22.60 -2.53
CA LEU A 21 6.90 23.39 -3.73
C LEU A 21 7.23 22.54 -4.96
N ARG A 22 6.21 22.18 -5.74
CA ARG A 22 6.39 21.50 -7.02
C ARG A 22 6.50 22.55 -8.14
N PRO A 23 7.50 22.45 -9.05
CA PRO A 23 7.47 23.22 -10.29
C PRO A 23 6.21 22.84 -11.09
N GLU A 24 5.57 23.78 -11.79
CA GLU A 24 4.43 23.46 -12.65
C GLU A 24 4.89 22.61 -13.85
N SER A 25 4.91 21.30 -13.70
CA SER A 25 4.94 20.35 -14.81
C SER A 25 3.52 19.94 -15.17
N THR A 26 3.28 19.87 -16.48
CA THR A 26 1.98 19.70 -17.13
C THR A 26 1.15 18.55 -16.55
N SER A 27 -0.13 18.85 -16.31
CA SER A 27 -1.13 18.17 -15.47
C SER A 27 -1.58 16.75 -15.86
N THR A 28 -0.74 15.84 -16.37
CA THR A 28 -1.24 14.54 -16.87
C THR A 28 -1.04 13.32 -15.98
N GLU A 29 -0.33 13.38 -14.85
CA GLU A 29 0.01 12.16 -14.10
C GLU A 29 -0.32 12.20 -12.61
N LEU A 30 -1.47 12.78 -12.25
CA LEU A 30 -1.93 12.80 -10.85
C LEU A 30 -2.50 11.44 -10.36
N ASN A 31 -2.43 10.39 -11.20
CA ASN A 31 -2.85 9.03 -10.86
C ASN A 31 -1.88 7.95 -11.37
N SER A 32 -0.65 8.30 -11.71
CA SER A 32 0.43 7.32 -11.76
C SER A 32 0.81 7.05 -10.31
N SER A 33 0.41 5.90 -9.76
CA SER A 33 0.89 5.45 -8.44
C SER A 33 2.42 5.62 -8.41
N SER A 34 2.92 6.64 -7.71
CA SER A 34 4.33 7.09 -7.69
C SER A 34 5.30 6.08 -7.09
N VAL A 35 4.79 4.89 -6.78
CA VAL A 35 5.44 3.82 -6.05
C VAL A 35 6.46 3.07 -6.91
N MET A 36 6.42 3.21 -8.24
CA MET A 36 7.29 2.49 -9.17
C MET A 36 7.74 3.31 -10.38
N ASP A 37 7.45 4.62 -10.43
CA ASP A 37 7.84 5.41 -11.59
C ASP A 37 9.33 5.74 -11.52
N LYS A 38 10.08 5.32 -12.56
CA LYS A 38 11.52 5.50 -12.61
C LYS A 38 11.89 6.97 -12.72
N GLU A 39 11.08 7.75 -13.43
CA GLU A 39 11.31 9.19 -13.64
C GLU A 39 11.19 9.95 -12.32
N VAL A 40 10.15 9.66 -11.53
CA VAL A 40 9.96 10.20 -10.18
C VAL A 40 11.11 9.81 -9.24
N LEU A 41 11.59 8.57 -9.30
CA LEU A 41 12.66 8.09 -8.43
C LEU A 41 14.06 8.63 -8.82
N GLU A 42 14.30 8.86 -10.11
CA GLU A 42 15.50 9.54 -10.61
C GLU A 42 15.47 11.05 -10.27
N GLU A 43 14.29 11.67 -10.23
CA GLU A 43 14.11 13.09 -9.82
C GLU A 43 14.48 13.32 -8.34
N PHE A 44 14.27 12.34 -7.46
CA PHE A 44 14.66 12.41 -6.05
C PHE A 44 16.19 12.37 -5.81
N GLN A 45 17.00 12.30 -6.88
CA GLN A 45 18.47 12.21 -6.80
C GLN A 45 18.93 11.09 -5.86
N MET A 46 18.14 10.01 -5.73
CA MET A 46 18.60 8.83 -5.02
C MET A 46 19.74 8.21 -5.80
N ASP A 47 20.81 7.87 -5.10
CA ASP A 47 21.93 7.13 -5.67
C ASP A 47 21.39 5.91 -6.42
N LYS A 48 21.82 5.73 -7.67
CA LYS A 48 21.31 4.69 -8.56
C LYS A 48 21.40 3.29 -7.94
N GLU A 49 22.44 3.06 -7.15
CA GLU A 49 22.63 1.80 -6.40
C GLU A 49 21.58 1.62 -5.28
N VAL A 50 21.28 2.69 -4.54
CA VAL A 50 20.24 2.69 -3.50
C VAL A 50 18.86 2.48 -4.12
N LEU A 51 18.61 3.08 -5.29
CA LEU A 51 17.37 2.90 -6.04
C LEU A 51 17.20 1.44 -6.51
N GLU A 52 18.25 0.84 -7.08
CA GLU A 52 18.22 -0.57 -7.48
C GLU A 52 18.05 -1.51 -6.29
N GLU A 53 18.72 -1.25 -5.16
CA GLU A 53 18.54 -2.02 -3.94
C GLU A 53 17.11 -1.92 -3.42
N PHE A 54 16.55 -0.71 -3.36
CA PHE A 54 15.17 -0.48 -2.93
C PHE A 54 14.17 -1.21 -3.82
N GLN A 55 14.33 -1.16 -5.14
CA GLN A 55 13.47 -1.90 -6.09
C GLN A 55 13.59 -3.42 -5.90
N ARG A 56 14.80 -3.96 -5.67
CA ARG A 56 15.00 -5.40 -5.39
C ARG A 56 14.39 -5.82 -4.06
N GLN A 57 14.61 -5.04 -3.00
CA GLN A 57 14.01 -5.30 -1.69
C GLN A 57 12.49 -5.27 -1.76
N ARG A 58 11.92 -4.29 -2.48
CA ARG A 58 10.47 -4.17 -2.67
C ARG A 58 9.92 -5.33 -3.49
N ALA A 59 10.57 -5.69 -4.61
CA ALA A 59 10.15 -6.83 -5.42
C ALA A 59 10.15 -8.15 -4.63
N SER A 60 11.15 -8.34 -3.76
CA SER A 60 11.21 -9.46 -2.81
C SER A 60 10.11 -9.41 -1.74
N ARG A 61 9.57 -8.21 -1.48
CA ARG A 61 8.44 -7.94 -0.59
C ARG A 61 7.13 -7.69 -1.34
N MET A 62 6.93 -8.29 -2.51
CA MET A 62 5.62 -8.28 -3.15
C MET A 62 4.89 -9.59 -2.88
N GLY A 63 3.56 -9.54 -2.80
CA GLY A 63 2.72 -10.73 -2.68
C GLY A 63 2.69 -11.35 -1.28
N SER A 64 2.22 -12.60 -1.21
CA SER A 64 1.97 -13.30 0.06
C SER A 64 3.20 -13.99 0.65
N GLU A 65 4.35 -13.90 -0.02
CA GLU A 65 5.62 -14.51 0.41
C GLU A 65 6.23 -13.76 1.60
N ILE A 66 6.00 -12.44 1.71
CA ILE A 66 6.34 -11.61 2.88
C ILE A 66 5.80 -12.25 4.16
N LEU A 67 4.55 -12.72 4.11
CA LEU A 67 3.85 -13.31 5.25
C LEU A 67 4.51 -14.61 5.74
N LYS A 68 5.39 -15.20 4.93
CA LYS A 68 6.07 -16.47 5.23
C LYS A 68 7.55 -16.27 5.56
N ASN A 69 8.11 -15.07 5.41
CA ASN A 69 9.53 -14.80 5.59
C ASN A 69 9.83 -14.36 7.03
N PRO A 70 10.47 -15.20 7.87
CA PRO A 70 10.77 -14.85 9.27
C PRO A 70 11.77 -13.70 9.43
N ARG A 71 12.50 -13.36 8.36
CA ARG A 71 13.45 -12.24 8.33
C ARG A 71 12.78 -10.92 7.95
N ASP A 72 11.52 -10.95 7.53
CA ASP A 72 10.80 -9.74 7.20
C ASP A 72 10.41 -8.99 8.49
N PRO A 73 10.67 -7.67 8.59
CA PRO A 73 10.23 -6.82 9.70
C PRO A 73 8.73 -6.91 10.04
N VAL A 74 7.87 -7.28 9.09
CA VAL A 74 6.42 -7.40 9.28
C VAL A 74 6.04 -8.78 9.85
N TYR A 75 6.94 -9.77 9.80
CA TYR A 75 6.66 -11.14 10.26
C TYR A 75 6.16 -11.24 11.73
N PRO A 76 6.66 -10.46 12.70
CA PRO A 76 6.11 -10.45 14.06
C PRO A 76 4.61 -10.08 14.08
N LEU A 77 4.19 -9.11 13.27
CA LEU A 77 2.79 -8.72 13.15
C LEU A 77 1.94 -9.81 12.49
N VAL A 78 2.47 -10.45 11.45
CA VAL A 78 1.77 -11.58 10.80
C VAL A 78 1.52 -12.71 11.79
N LYS A 79 2.47 -12.96 12.69
CA LYS A 79 2.34 -13.97 13.74
C LYS A 79 1.36 -13.55 14.84
N GLU A 80 1.32 -12.27 15.19
CA GLU A 80 0.35 -11.73 16.15
C GLU A 80 -1.10 -11.88 15.65
N PHE A 81 -1.33 -11.68 14.35
CA PHE A 81 -2.64 -11.75 13.70
C PHE A 81 -2.83 -13.02 12.84
N GLU A 82 -2.22 -14.15 13.25
CA GLU A 82 -2.26 -15.40 12.47
C GLU A 82 -3.69 -15.92 12.29
N ASP A 83 -4.60 -15.63 13.23
CA ASP A 83 -6.02 -15.96 13.16
C ASP A 83 -6.76 -15.23 12.04
N VAL A 84 -6.40 -13.96 11.79
CA VAL A 84 -6.96 -13.14 10.71
C VAL A 84 -6.28 -13.41 9.37
N VAL A 85 -4.96 -13.66 9.39
CA VAL A 85 -4.10 -13.82 8.18
C VAL A 85 -3.92 -15.32 7.81
N SER A 86 -4.79 -16.18 8.34
CA SER A 86 -4.75 -17.63 8.13
C SER A 86 -4.81 -18.03 6.66
N LYS A 87 -4.10 -19.12 6.31
CA LYS A 87 -4.19 -19.75 4.97
C LYS A 87 -5.41 -20.66 4.82
N ASN A 88 -6.01 -21.07 5.93
CA ASN A 88 -7.17 -21.93 5.91
C ASN A 88 -8.44 -21.07 5.91
N PRO A 89 -9.42 -21.37 5.05
CA PRO A 89 -10.69 -20.68 5.10
C PRO A 89 -11.35 -20.90 6.47
N PRO A 90 -12.03 -19.88 7.03
CA PRO A 90 -12.74 -20.05 8.29
C PRO A 90 -13.81 -21.13 8.12
N PRO A 91 -14.00 -22.02 9.13
CA PRO A 91 -14.96 -23.12 9.05
C PRO A 91 -16.42 -22.64 9.09
N GLN A 92 -16.64 -21.38 9.45
CA GLN A 92 -17.94 -20.76 9.61
C GLN A 92 -17.98 -19.44 8.84
N LEU A 93 -19.18 -19.06 8.42
CA LEU A 93 -19.39 -17.75 7.81
C LEU A 93 -19.09 -16.64 8.81
N PRO A 94 -18.61 -15.48 8.34
CA PRO A 94 -18.45 -14.33 9.21
C PRO A 94 -19.80 -13.95 9.85
N PRO A 95 -19.80 -13.42 11.08
CA PRO A 95 -21.03 -12.96 11.72
C PRO A 95 -21.77 -11.95 10.82
N ASP A 96 -23.10 -12.03 10.81
CA ASP A 96 -23.91 -11.03 10.12
C ASP A 96 -23.66 -9.65 10.72
N ARG A 97 -23.21 -8.72 9.88
CA ARG A 97 -22.94 -7.32 10.28
C ARG A 97 -24.17 -6.43 10.12
N GLY A 98 -25.29 -6.97 9.65
CA GLY A 98 -26.53 -6.21 9.40
C GLY A 98 -26.47 -5.32 8.16
N ILE A 99 -25.39 -5.38 7.38
CA ILE A 99 -25.23 -4.63 6.13
C ILE A 99 -25.77 -5.50 4.99
N ARG A 100 -26.73 -4.98 4.23
CA ARG A 100 -27.37 -5.67 3.11
C ARG A 100 -27.05 -4.93 1.83
N HIS A 101 -26.53 -5.65 0.85
CA HIS A 101 -26.36 -5.13 -0.50
C HIS A 101 -27.61 -5.45 -1.31
N GLU A 102 -28.28 -4.42 -1.81
CA GLU A 102 -29.40 -4.55 -2.73
C GLU A 102 -28.92 -4.23 -4.15
N ILE A 103 -29.35 -5.03 -5.12
CA ILE A 103 -29.09 -4.77 -6.53
C ILE A 103 -30.41 -4.34 -7.15
N ASP A 104 -30.54 -3.05 -7.43
CA ASP A 104 -31.70 -2.51 -8.13
C ASP A 104 -31.69 -2.99 -9.58
N LEU A 105 -32.62 -3.89 -9.90
CA LEU A 105 -32.79 -4.34 -11.27
C LEU A 105 -33.71 -3.38 -12.01
N VAL A 106 -33.27 -2.96 -13.19
CA VAL A 106 -34.13 -2.18 -14.09
C VAL A 106 -35.28 -3.07 -14.56
N PRO A 107 -36.55 -2.61 -14.50
CA PRO A 107 -37.69 -3.38 -14.98
C PRO A 107 -37.47 -3.88 -16.41
N GLY A 108 -37.67 -5.18 -16.64
CA GLY A 108 -37.47 -5.83 -17.94
C GLY A 108 -36.09 -6.44 -18.16
N THR A 109 -35.14 -6.26 -17.23
CA THR A 109 -33.84 -6.95 -17.29
C THR A 109 -33.96 -8.41 -16.88
N LYS A 110 -33.26 -9.29 -17.59
CA LYS A 110 -33.17 -10.72 -17.24
C LYS A 110 -31.95 -10.93 -16.35
N TYR A 111 -32.18 -11.34 -15.11
CA TYR A 111 -31.13 -11.78 -14.21
C TYR A 111 -30.80 -13.25 -14.48
N CYS A 112 -29.55 -13.53 -14.87
CA CYS A 112 -29.05 -14.89 -15.03
C CYS A 112 -28.43 -15.37 -13.72
N ALA A 113 -29.12 -16.26 -13.00
CA ALA A 113 -28.56 -16.94 -11.83
C ALA A 113 -28.10 -18.35 -12.20
N THR A 114 -26.88 -18.72 -11.84
CA THR A 114 -26.43 -20.12 -11.82
C THR A 114 -27.00 -20.80 -10.58
N ARG A 115 -27.87 -21.80 -10.78
CA ARG A 115 -28.29 -22.69 -9.68
C ARG A 115 -27.07 -23.49 -9.21
N GLN A 116 -26.87 -23.56 -7.90
CA GLN A 116 -25.94 -24.50 -7.27
C GLN A 116 -26.53 -25.91 -7.25
#